data_AF-A0A2W4RKY7-F1
#
_entry.id   AF-A0A2W4RKY7-F1
#
_cell.length_a   1.000
_cell.length_b   1.000
_cell.length_c   1.000
_cell.angle_alpha   90.00
_cell.angle_beta   90.00
_cell.angle_gamma   90.00
#
_symmetry.space_group_name_H-M   'P 1'
#
loop_
_entity.id
_entity.type
_entity.pdbx_description
1 polymer ?
#
loop_
_entity_poly.entity_id
_entity_poly.type
_entity_poly.pdbx_seq_one_letter_code
_entity_poly.pdbx_strand_id
1 'polypeptide(L)'
;MKLQKLAMRLTERQRAIIREAGMRHFGVVPRLFGSRLDDAGRGGDIDLFIPRDWPPEESVPWRLCFCAELRRCLEDQKIDVFRWTK
;
A
#
# COMPACT_ATOMS: atom_id res chain seq x y z
N MET A 1 -12.03 -18.09 8.00
CA MET A 1 -11.17 -16.90 7.86
C MET A 1 -12.06 -15.67 7.73
N LYS A 2 -12.17 -14.84 8.78
CA LYS A 2 -12.97 -13.60 8.71
C LYS A 2 -12.23 -12.61 7.81
N LEU A 3 -12.82 -12.34 6.64
CA LEU A 3 -12.45 -11.22 5.78
C LEU A 3 -12.64 -9.93 6.60
N GLN A 4 -11.54 -9.25 6.95
CA GLN A 4 -11.53 -7.92 7.58
C GLN A 4 -12.04 -6.86 6.58
N LYS A 5 -13.28 -6.99 6.09
CA LYS A 5 -13.73 -6.36 4.85
C LYS A 5 -14.62 -5.13 4.96
N LEU A 6 -14.71 -4.47 6.11
CA LEU A 6 -15.71 -3.39 6.26
C LEU A 6 -15.20 -2.06 6.81
N ALA A 7 -13.94 -1.94 7.25
CA ALA A 7 -13.48 -0.72 7.90
C ALA A 7 -12.10 -0.24 7.40
N MET A 8 -12.07 0.28 6.17
CA MET A 8 -10.91 0.97 5.63
C MET A 8 -11.37 2.09 4.69
N ARG A 9 -10.82 3.30 4.89
CA ARG A 9 -11.09 4.51 4.08
C ARG A 9 -10.40 4.48 2.71
N LEU A 10 -10.57 3.36 1.99
CA LEU A 10 -10.16 3.13 0.61
C LEU A 10 -11.37 2.73 -0.23
N THR A 11 -11.42 3.16 -1.48
CA THR A 11 -12.40 2.66 -2.46
C THR A 11 -12.03 1.25 -2.93
N GLU A 12 -12.99 0.52 -3.51
CA GLU A 12 -12.70 -0.79 -4.10
C GLU A 12 -11.66 -0.71 -5.21
N ARG A 13 -11.72 0.35 -6.03
CA ARG A 13 -10.73 0.63 -7.06
C ARG A 13 -9.33 0.86 -6.47
N GLN A 14 -9.22 1.67 -5.40
CA GLN A 14 -7.95 1.88 -4.69
C GLN A 14 -7.37 0.56 -4.17
N ARG A 15 -8.21 -0.27 -3.54
CA ARG A 15 -7.81 -1.60 -3.06
C ARG A 15 -7.31 -2.50 -4.19
N ALA A 16 -8.00 -2.52 -5.32
CA ALA A 16 -7.61 -3.33 -6.49
C ALA A 16 -6.25 -2.88 -7.04
N ILE A 17 -6.06 -1.58 -7.22
CA ILE A 17 -4.79 -0.98 -7.71
C ILE A 17 -3.64 -1.33 -6.77
N ILE A 18 -3.80 -1.14 -5.45
CA ILE A 18 -2.76 -1.42 -4.46
C ILE A 18 -2.37 -2.91 -4.48
N ARG A 19 -3.38 -3.80 -4.53
CA ARG A 19 -3.16 -5.25 -4.59
C ARG A 19 -2.39 -5.65 -5.85
N GLU A 20 -2.81 -5.16 -7.01
CA GLU A 20 -2.20 -5.50 -8.30
C GLU A 20 -0.79 -4.95 -8.43
N ALA A 21 -0.56 -3.71 -8.00
CA ALA A 21 0.77 -3.11 -7.98
C ALA A 21 1.71 -3.88 -7.05
N GLY A 22 1.26 -4.28 -5.86
CA GLY A 22 2.11 -5.04 -4.96
C GLY A 22 2.43 -6.44 -5.49
N MET A 23 1.47 -7.12 -6.10
CA MET A 23 1.74 -8.40 -6.76
C MET A 23 2.73 -8.23 -7.92
N ARG A 24 2.66 -7.14 -8.69
CA ARG A 24 3.54 -6.88 -9.84
C ARG A 24 4.98 -6.56 -9.43
N HIS A 25 5.17 -5.65 -8.47
CA HIS A 25 6.51 -5.17 -8.08
C HIS A 25 7.18 -6.05 -7.04
N PHE A 26 6.39 -6.69 -6.18
CA PHE A 26 6.90 -7.36 -5.00
C PHE A 26 6.48 -8.83 -4.86
N GLY A 27 5.54 -9.31 -5.69
CA GLY A 27 4.98 -10.65 -5.60
C GLY A 27 4.12 -10.88 -4.36
N VAL A 28 3.74 -9.83 -3.63
CA VAL A 28 2.96 -9.92 -2.38
C VAL A 28 1.91 -8.82 -2.31
N VAL A 29 0.81 -9.09 -1.60
CA VAL A 29 -0.24 -8.11 -1.37
C VAL A 29 0.19 -7.13 -0.26
N PRO A 30 0.22 -5.81 -0.52
CA PRO A 30 0.50 -4.81 0.51
C PRO A 30 -0.61 -4.80 1.56
N ARG A 31 -0.26 -4.45 2.80
CA ARG A 31 -1.20 -4.28 3.91
C ARG A 31 -1.37 -2.81 4.23
N LEU A 32 -2.62 -2.37 4.38
CA LEU A 32 -2.91 -1.03 4.87
C LEU A 32 -2.61 -0.95 6.37
N PHE A 33 -2.07 0.18 6.81
CA PHE A 33 -2.00 0.53 8.22
C PHE A 33 -2.22 2.03 8.42
N GLY A 34 -2.02 2.51 9.65
CA GLY A 34 -2.06 3.94 9.95
C GLY A 34 -3.47 4.54 9.88
N SER A 35 -3.53 5.82 9.51
CA SER A 35 -4.72 6.66 9.69
C SER A 35 -5.96 6.21 8.90
N ARG A 36 -5.78 5.44 7.83
CA ARG A 36 -6.85 4.98 6.94
C ARG A 36 -7.59 3.73 7.43
N LEU A 37 -7.15 3.15 8.55
CA LEU A 37 -7.87 2.06 9.24
C LEU A 37 -9.07 2.55 10.05
N ASP A 38 -9.07 3.81 10.48
CA ASP A 38 -10.21 4.43 11.18
C ASP A 38 -11.17 5.06 10.17
N ASP A 39 -12.37 4.50 10.04
CA ASP A 39 -13.41 4.99 9.13
C ASP A 39 -13.96 6.37 9.50
N ALA A 40 -13.90 6.75 10.78
CA ALA A 40 -14.37 8.06 11.25
C ALA A 40 -13.36 9.19 10.96
N GLY A 41 -12.15 8.84 10.52
CA GLY A 41 -11.08 9.79 10.21
C GLY A 41 -11.35 10.63 8.95
N ARG A 42 -10.69 11.79 8.86
CA ARG A 42 -10.71 12.67 7.68
C ARG A 42 -9.30 12.87 7.13
N GLY A 43 -9.16 12.93 5.80
CA GLY A 43 -7.86 13.09 5.15
C GLY A 43 -6.86 11.98 5.48
N GLY A 44 -5.57 12.30 5.46
CA GLY A 44 -4.47 11.40 5.83
C GLY A 44 -3.90 10.60 4.66
N ASP A 45 -2.69 10.09 4.84
CA ASP A 45 -1.93 9.39 3.82
C ASP A 45 -2.34 7.91 3.73
N ILE A 46 -2.05 7.26 2.60
CA ILE A 46 -2.20 5.82 2.46
C ILE A 46 -0.89 5.17 2.91
N ASP A 47 -0.86 4.70 4.14
CA ASP A 47 0.28 3.98 4.70
C ASP A 47 0.24 2.49 4.31
N LEU A 48 1.18 2.05 3.49
CA LEU A 48 1.25 0.68 2.99
C LEU A 48 2.48 -0.05 3.51
N PHE A 49 2.24 -1.24 4.06
CA PHE A 49 3.26 -2.13 4.54
C PHE A 49 3.43 -3.29 3.56
N ILE A 50 4.66 -3.56 3.15
CA ILE A 50 4.96 -4.69 2.27
C ILE A 50 5.49 -5.87 3.09
N PRO A 51 4.75 -6.99 3.19
CA PRO A 51 5.07 -8.10 4.10
C PRO A 51 6.09 -9.07 3.50
N ARG A 52 7.25 -8.57 3.08
CA ARG A 52 8.34 -9.37 2.51
C ARG A 52 9.69 -8.73 2.83
N ASP A 53 10.67 -9.59 3.09
CA ASP A 53 12.06 -9.21 3.28
C ASP A 53 12.78 -9.07 1.92
N TRP A 54 13.62 -8.05 1.80
CA TRP A 54 14.53 -7.84 0.67
C TRP A 54 15.74 -7.02 1.11
N PRO A 55 16.90 -7.20 0.43
CA PRO A 55 18.06 -6.34 0.61
C PRO A 55 17.67 -4.88 0.39
N PRO A 56 18.08 -3.94 1.25
CA PRO A 56 17.75 -2.52 1.10
C PRO A 56 18.10 -1.99 -0.29
N GLU A 57 19.26 -2.42 -0.80
CA GLU A 57 19.91 -1.94 -2.02
C GLU A 57 19.11 -2.30 -3.28
N GLU A 58 18.62 -3.54 -3.35
CA GLU A 58 17.78 -4.04 -4.45
C GLU A 58 16.33 -3.54 -4.36
N SER A 59 15.89 -3.16 -3.16
CA SER A 59 14.49 -2.75 -2.91
C SER A 59 14.17 -1.32 -3.36
N VAL A 60 15.18 -0.46 -3.53
CA VAL A 60 14.97 0.97 -3.86
C VAL A 60 14.29 1.15 -5.22
N PRO A 61 14.76 0.55 -6.34
CA PRO A 61 14.12 0.70 -7.64
C PRO A 61 12.67 0.18 -7.65
N TRP A 62 12.41 -0.99 -7.05
CA TRP A 62 11.06 -1.54 -6.98
C TRP A 62 10.12 -0.66 -6.16
N ARG A 63 10.59 -0.14 -5.02
CA ARG A 63 9.84 0.82 -4.21
C ARG A 63 9.53 2.10 -4.97
N LEU A 64 10.50 2.65 -5.73
CA LEU A 64 10.28 3.84 -6.53
C LEU A 64 9.25 3.60 -7.63
N CYS A 65 9.37 2.50 -8.38
CA CYS A 65 8.41 2.12 -9.42
C CYS A 65 7.01 1.89 -8.85
N PHE A 66 6.91 1.19 -7.72
CA PHE A 66 5.64 0.97 -7.02
C PHE A 66 5.00 2.30 -6.58
N CYS A 67 5.76 3.18 -5.93
CA CYS A 67 5.26 4.49 -5.51
C CYS A 67 4.82 5.35 -6.69
N ALA A 68 5.59 5.37 -7.79
CA ALA A 68 5.25 6.12 -8.98
C ALA A 68 3.96 5.60 -9.64
N GLU A 69 3.80 4.28 -9.72
CA GLU A 69 2.59 3.67 -10.26
C GLU A 69 1.37 4.02 -9.41
N LEU A 70 1.48 3.88 -8.08
CA LEU A 70 0.35 4.17 -7.21
C LEU A 70 -0.04 5.65 -7.26
N ARG A 71 0.92 6.58 -7.27
CA ARG A 71 0.64 8.03 -7.42
C ARG A 71 -0.11 8.33 -8.72
N ARG A 72 0.30 7.70 -9.82
CA ARG A 72 -0.36 7.86 -11.14
C ARG A 72 -1.79 7.33 -11.13
N CYS A 73 -2.02 6.21 -10.45
CA CYS A 73 -3.31 5.51 -10.49
C CYS A 73 -4.31 5.98 -9.41
N LEU A 74 -3.83 6.60 -8.33
CA LEU A 74 -4.64 7.02 -7.18
C LEU A 74 -4.88 8.53 -7.09
N GLU A 75 -4.75 9.27 -8.19
CA GLU A 75 -5.16 10.69 -8.28
C GLU A 75 -4.49 11.57 -7.20
N ASP A 76 -3.17 11.47 -7.09
CA ASP A 76 -2.32 12.30 -6.24
C ASP A 76 -2.57 12.19 -4.72
N GLN A 77 -3.23 11.11 -4.28
CA GLN A 77 -3.20 10.74 -2.86
C GLN A 77 -1.74 10.56 -2.42
N LYS A 78 -1.38 11.11 -1.26
CA LYS A 78 -0.06 10.87 -0.66
C LYS A 78 0.01 9.44 -0.13
N ILE A 79 1.09 8.75 -0.50
CA ILE A 79 1.29 7.33 -0.23
C ILE A 79 2.66 7.18 0.41
N ASP A 80 2.66 6.57 1.60
CA ASP A 80 3.85 6.26 2.34
C ASP A 80 4.01 4.74 2.41
N VAL A 81 5.15 4.25 1.93
CA VAL A 81 5.43 2.82 1.81
C VAL A 81 6.50 2.43 2.81
N PHE A 82 6.21 1.41 3.60
CA PHE A 82 7.11 0.86 4.60
C PHE A 82 7.40 -0.61 4.26
N ARG A 83 8.67 -1.00 4.44
CA ARG A 83 9.07 -2.40 4.35
C ARG A 83 9.05 -3.01 5.74
N TRP A 84 8.95 -4.33 5.79
CA TRP A 84 9.32 -5.05 7.00
C TRP A 84 10.83 -4.94 7.23
N THR A 85 11.23 -4.78 8.49
CA THR A 85 12.61 -4.95 8.94
C THR A 85 12.55 -5.89 10.13
N LYS A 86 13.32 -6.97 10.10
CA LYS A 86 13.59 -7.77 11.29
C LYS A 86 14.57 -7.08 12.21
#